data_AF-A0A2M7BYN6-F1
#
_entry.id   AF-A0A2M7BYN6-F1
#
_cell.length_a   1.000
_cell.length_b   1.000
_cell.length_c   1.000
_cell.angle_alpha   90.00
_cell.angle_beta   90.00
_cell.angle_gamma   90.00
#
_symmetry.space_group_name_H-M   'P 1'
#
loop_
_entity.id
_entity.type
_entity.pdbx_description
1 polymer ?
#
loop_
_entity_poly.entity_id
_entity_poly.type
_entity_poly.pdbx_seq_one_letter_code
_entity_poly.pdbx_strand_id
1 'polypeptide(L)' 'IKRAIEFGVKLVINTDSHHKDQLNYMEYGVYQARRGWAEKEDIINCWPLEKLLKFFKK' A
#
# COMPACT_ATOMS: atom_id res chain seq x y z
N ILE A 1 9.71 -0.10 -5.51
CA ILE A 1 8.82 -1.20 -5.07
C ILE A 1 9.61 -2.49 -4.95
N LYS A 2 10.04 -3.14 -6.05
CA LYS A 2 10.83 -4.39 -6.01
C LYS A 2 11.96 -4.41 -4.97
N ARG A 3 12.86 -3.42 -5.00
CA ARG A 3 13.95 -3.30 -4.01
C ARG A 3 13.46 -3.24 -2.57
N ALA A 4 12.38 -2.50 -2.28
CA ALA A 4 11.82 -2.42 -0.93
C ALA A 4 11.30 -3.78 -0.44
N ILE A 5 10.68 -4.55 -1.33
CA ILE A 5 10.22 -5.92 -1.06
C ILE A 5 11.41 -6.85 -0.80
N GLU A 6 12.48 -6.75 -1.61
CA GLU A 6 13.72 -7.51 -1.40
C GLU A 6 14.35 -7.24 -0.02
N PHE A 7 14.14 -6.05 0.55
CA PHE A 7 14.56 -5.69 1.91
C PHE A 7 13.49 -5.97 2.99
N GLY A 8 12.36 -6.60 2.65
CA GLY A 8 11.29 -6.93 3.59
C GLY A 8 10.49 -5.73 4.11
N VAL A 9 10.57 -4.58 3.44
CA VAL A 9 9.87 -3.34 3.84
C VAL A 9 8.39 -3.45 3.50
N LYS A 10 7.52 -3.15 4.48
CA LYS A 10 6.07 -3.05 4.25
C LYS A 10 5.72 -1.74 3.54
N LEU A 11 4.83 -1.83 2.56
CA LEU A 11 4.46 -0.72 1.68
C LEU A 11 3.02 -0.24 1.94
N VAL A 12 2.79 1.04 1.69
CA VAL A 12 1.47 1.69 1.69
C VAL A 12 1.20 2.24 0.30
N ILE A 13 0.00 2.03 -0.22
CA ILE A 13 -0.50 2.69 -1.42
C ILE A 13 -1.42 3.84 -1.00
N ASN A 14 -1.19 5.03 -1.53
CA ASN A 14 -2.01 6.21 -1.30
C ASN A 14 -2.07 7.09 -2.56
N THR A 15 -3.04 7.99 -2.60
CA THR A 15 -3.35 8.86 -3.75
C THR A 15 -2.92 10.31 -3.57
N ASP A 16 -2.41 10.68 -2.39
CA ASP A 16 -2.13 12.07 -1.99
C ASP A 16 -3.28 13.04 -2.34
N SER A 17 -4.51 12.60 -2.07
CA SER A 17 -5.71 13.30 -2.54
C SER A 17 -5.95 14.61 -1.79
N HIS A 18 -6.12 15.68 -2.55
CA HIS A 18 -6.56 17.01 -2.13
C HIS A 18 -8.00 17.31 -2.55
N HIS A 19 -8.57 16.48 -3.43
CA HIS A 19 -9.99 16.49 -3.82
C HIS A 19 -10.55 15.06 -3.91
N LYS A 20 -11.87 14.90 -3.79
CA LYS A 20 -12.53 13.59 -3.66
C LYS A 20 -12.36 12.71 -4.90
N ASP A 21 -12.40 13.31 -6.08
CA ASP A 21 -12.21 12.67 -7.38
C ASP A 21 -10.83 12.02 -7.54
N GLN A 22 -9.82 12.54 -6.84
CA GLN A 22 -8.45 12.00 -6.87
C GLN A 22 -8.31 10.66 -6.13
N LEU A 23 -9.29 10.26 -5.32
CA LEU A 23 -9.30 8.94 -4.68
C LEU A 23 -9.34 7.80 -5.73
N ASN A 24 -9.84 8.09 -6.94
CA ASN A 24 -9.85 7.14 -8.05
C ASN A 24 -8.44 6.74 -8.52
N TYR A 25 -7.42 7.56 -8.25
CA TYR A 25 -6.02 7.26 -8.61
C TYR A 25 -5.42 6.08 -7.84
N MET A 26 -6.15 5.50 -6.89
CA MET A 26 -5.72 4.31 -6.15
C MET A 26 -5.36 3.15 -7.10
N GLU A 27 -6.04 3.04 -8.24
CA GLU A 27 -5.75 2.02 -9.25
C GLU A 27 -4.32 2.11 -9.79
N TYR A 28 -3.78 3.33 -9.96
CA TYR A 28 -2.42 3.53 -10.44
C TYR A 28 -1.39 3.03 -9.44
N GLY A 29 -1.67 3.22 -8.15
CA GLY A 29 -0.87 2.64 -7.08
C GLY A 29 -0.84 1.12 -7.11
N VAL A 30 -1.99 0.48 -7.36
CA VAL A 30 -2.08 -0.98 -7.54
C VAL A 30 -1.31 -1.44 -8.79
N TYR A 31 -1.39 -0.71 -9.90
CA TYR A 31 -0.61 -1.05 -11.10
C TYR A 31 0.90 -0.96 -10.86
N GLN A 32 1.36 0.05 -10.11
CA GLN A 32 2.78 0.16 -9.73
C GLN A 32 3.20 -0.99 -8.80
N ALA A 33 2.36 -1.36 -7.83
CA ALA A 33 2.60 -2.51 -6.96
C ALA A 33 2.79 -3.81 -7.77
N ARG A 34 1.88 -4.09 -8.71
CA ARG A 34 1.98 -5.25 -9.62
C ARG A 34 3.24 -5.22 -10.49
N ARG A 35 3.59 -4.08 -11.07
CA ARG A 35 4.82 -3.91 -11.85
C ARG A 35 6.08 -4.15 -11.02
N GLY A 36 6.02 -3.83 -9.73
CA GLY A 36 7.09 -4.08 -8.77
C GLY A 36 7.10 -5.47 -8.13
N TRP A 37 6.22 -6.37 -8.58
CA TRP A 37 6.05 -7.74 -8.07
C TRP A 37 5.69 -7.80 -6.57
N ALA A 38 4.95 -6.80 -6.09
CA ALA A 38 4.40 -6.81 -4.74
C ALA A 38 3.27 -7.83 -4.62
N GLU A 39 3.26 -8.61 -3.55
CA GLU A 39 2.16 -9.49 -3.16
C GLU A 39 1.27 -8.81 -2.12
N LYS A 40 0.13 -9.45 -1.79
CA LYS A 40 -0.86 -8.91 -0.85
C LYS A 40 -0.26 -8.70 0.54
N GLU A 41 0.71 -9.54 0.92
CA GLU A 41 1.38 -9.57 2.20
C GLU A 41 2.37 -8.41 2.37
N ASP A 42 2.82 -7.82 1.26
CA ASP A 42 3.74 -6.66 1.22
C ASP A 42 3.01 -5.33 1.43
N ILE A 43 1.71 -5.27 1.09
CA ILE A 43 0.91 -4.04 1.11
C ILE A 43 0.01 -3.99 2.34
N ILE A 44 0.23 -3.02 3.23
CA ILE A 44 -0.54 -2.95 4.49
C ILE A 44 -1.99 -2.54 4.30
N ASN A 45 -2.34 -1.89 3.19
CA ASN A 45 -3.73 -1.55 2.83
C ASN A 45 -4.63 -2.81 2.70
N CYS A 46 -4.04 -3.99 2.48
CA CYS A 46 -4.77 -5.25 2.36
C CYS A 46 -5.03 -5.96 3.69
N TRP A 47 -4.52 -5.41 4.81
CA TRP A 47 -4.71 -6.01 6.13
C TRP A 47 -6.11 -5.72 6.69
N PRO A 48 -6.63 -6.61 7.57
CA PRO A 48 -7.78 -6.26 8.39
C PRO A 48 -7.51 -4.99 9.21
N LEU A 49 -8.53 -4.14 9.36
CA LEU A 49 -8.42 -2.84 10.04
C LEU A 49 -7.83 -2.98 11.45
N GLU A 50 -8.26 -3.97 12.23
CA GLU A 50 -7.74 -4.21 13.58
C GLU A 50 -6.24 -4.49 13.61
N LYS A 51 -5.73 -5.26 12.64
CA LYS A 51 -4.30 -5.55 12.52
C LYS A 51 -3.52 -4.26 12.20
N LEU A 52 -4.02 -3.46 11.27
CA LEU A 52 -3.42 -2.18 10.89
C LEU A 52 -3.34 -1.23 12.10
N LEU A 53 -4.45 -1.08 12.84
CA LEU A 53 -4.49 -0.21 14.02
C LEU A 53 -3.56 -0.69 15.13
N LYS A 54 -3.46 -2.01 15.36
CA LYS A 54 -2.49 -2.58 16.30
C LYS A 54 -1.04 -2.31 15.88
N PHE A 55 -0.74 -2.39 14.58
CA PHE A 55 0.61 -2.13 14.07
C PHE A 55 1.09 -0.69 14.32
N PHE A 56 0.19 0.30 14.26
CA PHE A 56 0.51 1.71 14.54
C PHE A 56 0.46 2.10 16.01
N LYS A 57 -0.15 1.28 16.86
CA LYS A 57 -0.11 1.47 18.30
C LYS A 57 1.20 0.89 18.84
N LYS A 58 2.14 1.79 19.16
CA LYS A 58 3.29 1.45 20.02
C LYS A 58 2.83 1.14 21.43
#